data_AF-A0A949J7J2-F1
#
_entry.id   AF-A0A949J7J2-F1
#
_cell.length_a   1.000
_cell.length_b   1.000
_cell.length_c   1.000
_cell.angle_alpha   90.00
_cell.angle_beta   90.00
_cell.angle_gamma   90.00
#
_symmetry.space_group_name_H-M   'P 1'
#
loop_
_entity.id
_entity.type
_entity.pdbx_description
1 polymer ?
#
loop_
_entity_poly.entity_id
_entity_poly.type
_entity_poly.pdbx_seq_one_letter_code
_entity_poly.pdbx_strand_id
1 'polypeptide(L)'
;MIEVAMSAYDDLVTAARSLRDQGTSMYSLADLVAAARRYGSTYPESTLRAAVAAMVATSADDAEERDALVEVRKGWYRLRR
;
A
#
# COMPACT_ATOMS: atom_id res chain seq x y z
N MET A 1 22.29 -10.63 -6.80
CA MET A 1 21.93 -9.25 -7.17
C MET A 1 20.55 -8.98 -6.60
N ILE A 2 20.45 -8.28 -5.47
CA ILE A 2 19.17 -7.75 -5.01
C ILE A 2 19.08 -6.38 -5.68
N GLU A 3 18.58 -6.36 -6.92
CA GLU A 3 18.27 -5.09 -7.58
C GLU A 3 17.26 -4.36 -6.71
N VAL A 4 17.61 -3.12 -6.36
CA VAL A 4 16.78 -2.16 -5.65
C VAL A 4 15.72 -1.65 -6.64
N ALA A 5 14.87 -2.54 -7.15
CA ALA A 5 13.56 -2.15 -7.61
C ALA A 5 12.77 -1.83 -6.33
N MET A 6 12.33 -0.58 -6.16
CA MET A 6 11.37 -0.22 -5.11
C MET A 6 10.26 -1.26 -5.16
N SER A 7 10.05 -1.98 -4.06
CA SER A 7 9.14 -3.11 -4.10
C SER A 7 7.71 -2.59 -4.30
N ALA A 8 6.82 -3.41 -4.86
CA ALA A 8 5.39 -3.06 -4.95
C ALA A 8 4.81 -2.65 -3.58
N TYR A 9 5.40 -3.15 -2.49
CA TYR A 9 5.12 -2.72 -1.12
C TYR A 9 5.50 -1.24 -0.88
N ASP A 10 6.73 -0.83 -1.20
CA ASP A 10 7.20 0.54 -0.99
C ASP A 10 6.43 1.57 -1.83
N ASP A 11 6.08 1.19 -3.06
CA ASP A 11 5.23 1.99 -3.95
C ASP A 11 3.84 2.22 -3.32
N LEU A 12 3.24 1.16 -2.77
CA LEU A 12 1.94 1.22 -2.11
C LEU A 12 1.99 2.00 -0.80
N VAL A 13 3.06 1.90 -0.01
CA VAL A 13 3.27 2.71 1.19
C VAL A 13 3.43 4.18 0.81
N THR A 14 4.19 4.50 -0.24
CA THR A 14 4.35 5.87 -0.73
C THR A 14 3.02 6.45 -1.22
N ALA A 15 2.27 5.67 -2.00
CA ALA A 15 0.92 6.02 -2.43
C ALA A 15 -0.03 6.28 -1.24
N ALA A 16 -0.03 5.39 -0.26
CA ALA A 16 -0.81 5.49 0.96
C ALA A 16 -0.47 6.72 1.81
N ARG A 17 0.83 7.01 2.00
CA ARG A 17 1.30 8.21 2.70
C ARG A 17 0.84 9.48 1.99
N SER A 18 0.98 9.53 0.67
CA SER A 18 0.51 10.67 -0.13
C SER A 18 -1.00 10.91 0.00
N LEU A 19 -1.81 9.86 -0.05
CA LEU A 19 -3.26 9.97 0.16
C LEU A 19 -3.59 10.50 1.56
N ARG A 20 -2.89 10.00 2.59
CA ARG A 20 -3.02 10.48 3.96
C ARG A 20 -2.64 11.97 4.10
N ASP A 21 -1.53 12.38 3.49
CA ASP A 21 -1.04 13.76 3.55
C ASP A 21 -1.98 14.73 2.79
N GLN A 22 -2.76 14.22 1.83
CA GLN A 22 -3.87 14.95 1.19
C GLN A 22 -5.16 14.98 2.03
N GLY A 23 -5.15 14.44 3.25
CA GLY A 23 -6.31 14.39 4.15
C GLY A 23 -7.24 13.20 3.91
N THR A 24 -6.82 12.19 3.13
CA THR A 24 -7.64 11.01 2.85
C THR A 24 -7.40 9.94 3.92
N SER A 25 -8.40 9.72 4.78
CA SER A 25 -8.31 8.77 5.90
C SER A 25 -8.50 7.31 5.51
N MET A 26 -9.16 7.05 4.37
CA MET A 26 -9.46 5.72 3.84
C MET A 26 -9.44 5.77 2.32
N TYR A 27 -8.90 4.73 1.69
CA TYR A 27 -8.75 4.69 0.24
C TYR A 27 -9.08 3.30 -0.31
N SER A 28 -9.65 3.27 -1.50
CA SER A 28 -9.92 2.02 -2.21
C SER A 28 -8.64 1.44 -2.83
N LEU A 29 -8.72 0.20 -3.30
CA LEU A 29 -7.63 -0.38 -4.11
C LEU A 29 -7.35 0.46 -5.37
N ALA A 30 -8.39 1.01 -6.00
CA ALA A 30 -8.24 1.84 -7.19
C ALA A 30 -7.48 3.13 -6.88
N ASP A 31 -7.76 3.77 -5.74
CA ASP A 31 -7.07 4.98 -5.30
C ASP A 31 -5.58 4.71 -5.03
N LEU A 32 -5.29 3.59 -4.35
CA LEU A 32 -3.91 3.15 -4.09
C LEU A 32 -3.15 2.87 -5.39
N VAL A 33 -3.76 2.14 -6.32
CA VAL A 33 -3.14 1.83 -7.61
C VAL A 33 -2.92 3.11 -8.41
N ALA A 34 -3.93 3.98 -8.50
CA ALA A 34 -3.81 5.26 -9.21
C ALA A 34 -2.70 6.15 -8.61
N ALA A 35 -2.63 6.24 -7.28
CA ALA A 35 -1.57 6.96 -6.59
C ALA A 35 -0.20 6.31 -6.84
N ALA A 36 -0.06 4.99 -6.71
CA ALA A 36 1.19 4.28 -7.00
C ALA A 36 1.67 4.52 -8.44
N ARG A 37 0.75 4.53 -9.43
CA ARG A 37 1.07 4.88 -10.82
C ARG A 37 1.57 6.32 -10.96
N ARG A 38 0.97 7.29 -10.25
CA ARG A 38 1.43 8.68 -10.25
C ARG A 38 2.85 8.83 -9.72
N TYR A 39 3.26 7.96 -8.79
CA TYR A 39 4.61 7.91 -8.24
C TYR A 39 5.58 7.03 -9.05
N GLY A 40 5.16 6.50 -10.20
CA GLY A 40 6.03 5.77 -11.13
C GLY A 40 5.98 4.25 -10.99
N SER A 41 5.06 3.69 -10.20
CA SER A 41 4.91 2.24 -10.10
C SER A 41 4.59 1.62 -11.46
N THR A 42 5.40 0.65 -11.90
CA THR A 42 5.22 -0.05 -13.18
C THR A 42 4.60 -1.43 -13.01
N TYR A 43 4.44 -1.91 -11.77
CA TYR A 43 3.90 -3.24 -11.45
C TYR A 43 2.50 -3.48 -12.01
N PRO A 44 2.17 -4.70 -12.47
CA PRO A 44 0.80 -5.07 -12.82
C PRO A 44 -0.16 -4.88 -11.65
N GLU A 45 -1.43 -4.58 -11.96
CA GLU A 45 -2.46 -4.42 -10.92
C GLU A 45 -2.64 -5.70 -10.08
N SER A 46 -2.47 -6.88 -10.67
CA SER A 46 -2.48 -8.15 -9.94
C SER A 46 -1.37 -8.24 -8.89
N THR A 47 -0.17 -7.74 -9.21
CA THR A 47 0.97 -7.68 -8.28
C THR A 47 0.69 -6.68 -7.16
N LEU A 48 0.18 -5.49 -7.48
CA LEU A 48 -0.19 -4.50 -6.47
C LEU A 48 -1.29 -5.03 -5.55
N ARG A 49 -2.31 -5.68 -6.10
CA ARG A 49 -3.39 -6.31 -5.32
C ARG A 49 -2.85 -7.40 -4.38
N ALA A 50 -1.97 -8.26 -4.87
CA ALA A 50 -1.35 -9.30 -4.06
C ALA A 50 -0.49 -8.70 -2.93
N ALA A 51 0.23 -7.60 -3.21
CA ALA A 51 1.00 -6.88 -2.21
C ALA A 51 0.09 -6.26 -1.14
N VAL A 52 -1.01 -5.60 -1.51
CA VAL A 52 -2.01 -5.10 -0.54
C VAL A 52 -2.54 -6.25 0.33
N ALA A 53 -2.91 -7.37 -0.28
CA ALA A 53 -3.41 -8.53 0.47
C ALA A 53 -2.36 -9.09 1.45
N ALA A 54 -1.10 -9.15 1.03
CA ALA A 54 0.00 -9.57 1.90
C ALA A 54 0.20 -8.59 3.08
N MET A 55 0.18 -7.29 2.82
CA MET A 55 0.26 -6.24 3.85
C MET A 55 -0.84 -6.34 4.89
N VAL A 56 -2.07 -6.63 4.44
CA VAL A 56 -3.23 -6.79 5.33
C VAL A 56 -3.18 -8.11 6.12
N ALA A 57 -2.61 -9.16 5.53
CA ALA A 57 -2.49 -10.48 6.16
C ALA A 57 -1.34 -10.56 7.18
N THR A 58 -0.32 -9.70 7.08
CA THR A 58 0.73 -9.61 8.10
C THR A 58 0.11 -9.20 9.44
N SER A 59 0.20 -10.09 10.43
CA SER A 59 -0.35 -9.90 11.77
C SER A 59 0.08 -8.57 12.39
N ALA A 60 -0.81 -7.95 13.17
CA ALA A 60 -0.59 -6.66 13.82
C ALA A 60 0.70 -6.60 14.67
N ASP A 61 1.19 -7.74 15.16
CA ASP A 61 2.41 -7.83 15.99
C ASP A 61 3.70 -7.67 15.18
N ASP A 62 3.72 -8.05 13.89
CA ASP A 62 4.85 -7.78 12.97
C ASP A 62 4.76 -6.37 12.36
N ALA A 63 3.59 -5.73 12.46
CA ALA A 63 3.31 -4.41 11.91
C ALA A 63 3.66 -3.25 12.87
N GLU A 64 4.07 -3.52 14.12
CA GLU A 64 4.44 -2.45 15.06
C GLU A 64 5.73 -1.71 14.65
N GLU A 65 6.57 -2.31 13.80
CA GLU A 65 7.80 -1.66 13.31
C GLU A 65 7.70 -1.08 11.89
N ARG A 66 6.59 -1.30 11.17
CA ARG A 66 6.48 -0.95 9.74
C ARG A 66 5.14 -0.36 9.33
N ASP A 67 5.19 0.64 8.46
CA ASP A 67 4.00 1.20 7.81
C ASP A 67 3.29 0.12 6.99
N ALA A 68 2.11 -0.29 7.42
CA ALA A 68 1.34 -1.37 6.81
C ALA A 68 -0.07 -0.91 6.43
N LEU A 69 -0.59 -1.50 5.34
CA LEU A 69 -1.99 -1.31 4.96
C LEU A 69 -2.87 -2.23 5.80
N VAL A 70 -3.90 -1.66 6.41
CA VAL A 70 -4.94 -2.43 7.10
C VAL A 70 -6.27 -2.25 6.40
N GLU A 71 -7.02 -3.33 6.25
CA GLU A 71 -8.38 -3.29 5.73
C GLU A 71 -9.33 -2.83 6.84
N VAL A 72 -10.04 -1.74 6.59
CA VAL A 72 -10.96 -1.11 7.57
C VAL A 72 -12.41 -1.47 7.31
N ARG A 73 -12.74 -1.76 6.05
CA ARG A 73 -13.98 -2.36 5.58
C ARG A 73 -13.67 -3.01 4.23
N LYS A 74 -14.49 -3.96 3.80
CA LYS A 74 -14.26 -4.72 2.56
C LYS A 74 -13.89 -3.83 1.37
N GLY A 75 -12.66 -3.97 0.86
CA GLY A 75 -12.11 -3.23 -0.28
C GLY A 75 -11.63 -1.80 0.01
N TRP A 76 -11.56 -1.41 1.28
CA TRP A 76 -11.07 -0.10 1.73
C TRP A 76 -9.96 -0.27 2.75
N TYR A 77 -8.91 0.51 2.57
CA TYR A 77 -7.66 0.39 3.30
C TYR A 77 -7.28 1.72 3.94
N ARG A 78 -6.44 1.66 4.97
CA ARG A 78 -5.74 2.82 5.53
C ARG A 78 -4.31 2.43 5.90
N LEU A 79 -3.46 3.44 6.11
CA LEU A 79 -2.07 3.25 6.51
C LEU A 79 -2.05 3.24 8.02
N ARG A 80 -1.59 2.15 8.60
CA ARG A 80 -1.27 2.05 10.01
C ARG A 80 0.23 2.32 10.16
N ARG A 81 0.55 3.14 11.15
CA ARG A 81 1.88 3.37 11.69
C ARG A 81 1.89 2.91 13.14
#